data_AF-A0A9D8P2G9-F1
#
_entry.id   AF-A0A9D8P2G9-F1
#
_cell.length_a   1.000
_cell.length_b   1.000
_cell.length_c   1.000
_cell.angle_alpha   90.00
_cell.angle_beta   90.00
_cell.angle_gamma   90.00
#
_symmetry.space_group_name_H-M   'P 1'
#
loop_
_entity.id
_entity.type
_entity.pdbx_description
1 polymer ?
#
loop_
_entity_poly.entity_id
_entity_poly.type
_entity_poly.pdbx_seq_one_letter_code
_entity_poly.pdbx_strand_id
1 'polypeptide(L)'
;MDNISKQVLVKLIEKHQKGKHEEAYLGYQELLLEHPNSHEIHHILGIYHAQSAQHDQAYHHLTTAHLLNPTDPRIEEALATLEKQAGNLKQSLKRLQRITRSHPQQITAHINLAAGFIKNQEHDKANKILDNLINQDLKIANIYYHKALIDLHNNNSNDALIWLEKTLSLEPNHLPAIKQMAKTLHHLKKHALAKTHYQNALDLNPTDAEFKHFAAVNLLALEEQESALILLLEAYALDPSMQDINHNLASIYLTQGEFKNAVHHWLREHEIAPTTDTLYNIGVSYQYLNRLDDARSYLQEALKQDPRHLGALINLGANALQCFDHPLAIGYYQRAIALSPSDQSILHVLNALQGKQQDKTPTDYTQGLFDQYANHYDDHLMKVLNYQVPNLMLRMINEYTQRQKLNILDAGCGTGLMGEVLKPLSAHLTGVDLSARMIAKAQEKGIYDCLIQGNITDVNDGPYDAIILADVMPYIGNPTDLFEWAFHQLKDNGLLCFSFELSEEPKWHLQKTARFSHNSDFMVNTLILKQFQIQELLPCKLRKQLGESLSGMMIAATKLSC
;
A
#
# COMPACT_ATOMS: atom_id res chain seq x y z
N MET A 1 11.56 -42.09 45.86
CA MET A 1 12.59 -42.05 44.81
C MET A 1 13.97 -42.07 45.47
N ASP A 2 14.81 -43.02 45.06
CA ASP A 2 16.17 -43.18 45.57
C ASP A 2 17.14 -42.13 45.00
N ASN A 3 18.40 -42.11 45.49
CA ASN A 3 19.37 -41.08 45.12
C ASN A 3 19.81 -41.17 43.64
N ILE A 4 19.81 -42.38 43.08
CA ILE A 4 20.18 -42.65 41.69
C ILE A 4 19.10 -42.09 40.76
N SER A 5 17.83 -42.40 41.01
CA SER A 5 16.70 -41.89 40.22
C SER A 5 16.57 -40.37 40.28
N LYS A 6 16.92 -39.74 41.42
CA LYS A 6 17.04 -38.27 41.54
C LYS A 6 18.12 -37.67 40.63
N GLN A 7 19.29 -38.31 40.54
CA GLN A 7 20.35 -37.86 39.63
C GLN A 7 19.96 -38.04 38.16
N VAL A 8 19.23 -39.11 37.82
CA VAL A 8 18.67 -39.31 36.48
C VAL A 8 17.68 -38.21 36.14
N LEU A 9 16.75 -37.89 37.06
CA LEU A 9 15.77 -36.82 36.86
C LEU A 9 16.43 -35.47 36.59
N VAL A 10 17.48 -35.09 37.32
CA VAL A 10 18.23 -33.85 37.09
C VAL A 10 18.83 -33.81 35.69
N LYS A 11 19.45 -34.92 35.23
CA LYS A 11 20.01 -34.99 33.87
C LYS A 11 18.94 -34.85 32.78
N LEU A 12 17.75 -35.40 33.01
CA LEU A 12 16.63 -35.26 32.08
C LEU A 12 16.10 -33.82 32.02
N ILE A 13 16.05 -33.12 33.16
CA ILE A 13 15.73 -31.68 33.21
C ILE A 13 16.75 -30.87 32.41
N GLU A 14 18.05 -31.15 32.55
CA GLU A 14 19.08 -30.47 31.75
C GLU A 14 18.94 -30.73 30.25
N LYS A 15 18.62 -31.96 29.85
CA LYS A 15 18.32 -32.29 28.45
C LYS A 15 17.11 -31.51 27.95
N HIS A 16 16.06 -31.43 28.76
CA HIS A 16 14.86 -30.68 28.45
C HIS A 16 15.19 -29.19 28.23
N GLN A 17 15.95 -28.58 29.14
CA GLN A 17 16.39 -27.19 29.02
C GLN A 17 17.28 -26.92 27.79
N LYS A 18 18.02 -27.93 27.31
CA LYS A 18 18.85 -27.87 26.10
C LYS A 18 18.08 -28.14 24.80
N GLY A 19 16.76 -28.21 24.84
CA GLY A 19 15.90 -28.43 23.67
C GLY A 19 15.78 -29.89 23.22
N LYS A 20 16.33 -30.84 23.98
CA LYS A 20 16.20 -32.29 23.70
C LYS A 20 14.90 -32.82 24.28
N HIS A 21 13.77 -32.28 23.83
CA HIS A 21 12.45 -32.51 24.41
C HIS A 21 12.01 -33.98 24.35
N GLU A 22 12.26 -34.67 23.23
CA GLU A 22 11.83 -36.06 23.04
C GLU A 22 12.64 -37.04 23.92
N GLU A 23 13.98 -36.90 23.94
CA GLU A 23 14.84 -37.69 24.82
C GLU A 23 14.49 -37.49 26.30
N ALA A 24 14.18 -36.25 26.70
CA ALA A 24 13.82 -35.93 28.08
C ALA A 24 12.45 -36.54 28.45
N TYR A 25 11.48 -36.46 27.54
CA TYR A 25 10.14 -37.00 27.75
C TYR A 25 10.15 -38.51 27.94
N LEU A 26 10.84 -39.25 27.07
CA LEU A 26 10.96 -40.71 27.21
C LEU A 26 11.56 -41.10 28.58
N GLY A 27 12.62 -40.40 29.02
CA GLY A 27 13.20 -40.64 30.33
C GLY A 27 12.28 -40.27 31.50
N TYR A 28 11.44 -39.23 31.37
CA TYR A 28 10.43 -38.92 32.39
C TYR A 28 9.37 -40.02 32.49
N GLN A 29 8.97 -40.60 31.36
CA GLN A 29 8.01 -41.71 31.33
C GLN A 29 8.57 -42.98 31.98
N GLU A 30 9.83 -43.33 31.70
CA GLU A 30 10.52 -44.46 32.34
C GLU A 30 10.60 -44.29 33.86
N LEU A 31 11.01 -43.10 34.33
CA LEU A 31 11.06 -42.81 35.76
C LEU A 31 9.66 -42.83 36.41
N LEU A 32 8.61 -42.45 35.68
CA LEU A 32 7.24 -42.51 36.18
C LEU A 32 6.76 -43.97 36.35
N LEU A 33 7.15 -44.88 35.46
CA LEU A 33 6.84 -46.31 35.60
C LEU A 33 7.48 -46.92 36.85
N GLU A 34 8.72 -46.52 37.16
CA GLU A 34 9.44 -46.98 38.35
C GLU A 34 8.93 -46.31 39.65
N HIS A 35 8.51 -45.05 39.57
CA HIS A 35 8.08 -44.24 40.72
C HIS A 35 6.72 -43.56 40.48
N PRO A 36 5.61 -44.31 40.38
CA PRO A 36 4.30 -43.78 39.95
C PRO A 36 3.68 -42.76 40.90
N ASN A 37 4.12 -42.71 42.16
CA ASN A 37 3.62 -41.75 43.17
C ASN A 37 4.61 -40.57 43.40
N SER A 38 5.52 -40.31 42.46
CA SER A 38 6.48 -39.21 42.57
C SER A 38 5.87 -37.88 42.14
N HIS A 39 5.56 -37.02 43.11
CA HIS A 39 5.05 -35.66 42.83
C HIS A 39 6.03 -34.83 41.98
N GLU A 40 7.35 -35.04 42.12
CA GLU A 40 8.39 -34.33 41.35
C GLU A 40 8.30 -34.68 39.85
N ILE A 41 8.11 -35.96 39.52
CA ILE A 41 8.00 -36.44 38.14
C ILE A 41 6.70 -35.95 37.51
N HIS A 42 5.57 -36.09 38.24
CA HIS A 42 4.29 -35.56 37.80
C HIS A 42 4.34 -34.04 37.58
N HIS A 43 5.03 -33.28 38.45
CA HIS A 43 5.19 -31.84 38.26
C HIS A 43 5.93 -31.50 36.97
N ILE A 44 7.04 -32.19 36.68
CA ILE A 44 7.85 -31.93 35.48
C ILE A 44 7.12 -32.35 34.20
N LEU A 45 6.45 -33.50 34.19
CA LEU A 45 5.59 -33.93 33.08
C LEU A 45 4.45 -32.94 32.84
N GLY A 46 3.87 -32.41 33.92
CA GLY A 46 2.86 -31.36 33.84
C GLY A 46 3.37 -30.10 33.14
N ILE A 47 4.57 -29.63 33.48
CA ILE A 47 5.23 -28.49 32.81
C ILE A 47 5.54 -28.83 31.34
N TYR A 48 6.05 -30.03 31.06
CA TYR A 48 6.36 -30.48 29.70
C TYR A 48 5.12 -30.41 28.80
N HIS A 49 4.02 -31.05 29.22
CA HIS A 49 2.77 -31.02 28.45
C HIS A 49 2.19 -29.60 28.32
N ALA A 50 2.37 -28.74 29.32
CA ALA A 50 1.95 -27.34 29.22
C ALA A 50 2.74 -26.58 28.14
N GLN A 51 4.04 -26.83 28.02
CA GLN A 51 4.90 -26.24 26.99
C GLN A 51 4.57 -26.76 25.59
N SER A 52 4.14 -28.02 25.47
CA SER A 52 3.68 -28.63 24.22
C SER A 52 2.22 -28.33 23.86
N ALA A 53 1.58 -27.38 24.55
CA ALA A 53 0.15 -27.02 24.37
C ALA A 53 -0.84 -28.20 24.57
N GLN A 54 -0.44 -29.25 25.28
CA GLN A 54 -1.26 -30.41 25.62
C GLN A 54 -1.94 -30.18 26.98
N HIS A 55 -2.91 -29.27 27.00
CA HIS A 55 -3.49 -28.73 28.23
C HIS A 55 -4.12 -29.80 29.14
N ASP A 56 -4.79 -30.80 28.58
CA ASP A 56 -5.45 -31.85 29.37
C ASP A 56 -4.44 -32.74 30.11
N GLN A 57 -3.37 -33.14 29.43
CA GLN A 57 -2.29 -33.94 30.02
C GLN A 57 -1.51 -33.13 31.05
N ALA A 58 -1.25 -31.85 30.75
CA ALA A 58 -0.63 -30.92 31.70
C ALA A 58 -1.46 -30.82 32.99
N TYR A 59 -2.78 -30.64 32.85
CA TYR A 59 -3.68 -30.53 33.98
C TYR A 59 -3.73 -31.83 34.79
N HIS A 60 -3.81 -32.99 34.14
CA HIS A 60 -3.80 -34.29 34.79
C HIS A 60 -2.53 -34.51 35.64
N HIS A 61 -1.35 -34.26 35.06
CA HIS A 61 -0.09 -34.46 35.77
C HIS A 61 0.09 -33.45 36.91
N LEU A 62 -0.23 -32.17 36.70
CA LEU A 62 -0.10 -31.15 37.76
C LEU A 62 -1.10 -31.36 38.91
N THR A 63 -2.33 -31.78 38.62
CA THR A 63 -3.31 -32.11 39.68
C THR A 63 -2.90 -33.35 40.47
N THR A 64 -2.36 -34.38 39.80
CA THR A 64 -1.81 -35.56 40.48
C THR A 64 -0.62 -35.19 41.36
N ALA A 65 0.29 -34.34 40.86
CA ALA A 65 1.40 -33.81 41.65
C ALA A 65 0.92 -33.06 42.89
N HIS A 66 -0.13 -32.25 42.74
CA HIS A 66 -0.75 -31.51 43.84
C HIS A 66 -1.40 -32.42 44.88
N LEU A 67 -2.09 -33.49 44.45
CA LEU A 67 -2.68 -34.47 45.37
C LEU A 67 -1.61 -35.18 46.20
N LEU A 68 -0.46 -35.50 45.59
CA LEU A 68 0.66 -36.16 46.23
C LEU A 68 1.46 -35.22 47.15
N ASN A 69 1.51 -33.92 46.86
CA ASN A 69 2.13 -32.90 47.71
C ASN A 69 1.38 -31.55 47.65
N PRO A 70 0.32 -31.37 48.46
CA PRO A 70 -0.54 -30.17 48.38
C PRO A 70 0.11 -28.87 48.86
N THR A 71 1.29 -28.96 49.48
CA THR A 71 2.01 -27.83 50.07
C THR A 71 3.16 -27.33 49.20
N ASP A 72 3.49 -27.99 48.09
CA ASP A 72 4.56 -27.54 47.20
C ASP A 72 4.10 -26.31 46.39
N PRO A 73 4.66 -25.12 46.65
CA PRO A 73 4.19 -23.92 45.99
C PRO A 73 4.59 -23.85 44.51
N ARG A 74 5.55 -24.67 44.06
CA ARG A 74 5.95 -24.74 42.64
C ARG A 74 4.85 -25.38 41.79
N ILE A 75 4.21 -26.42 42.34
CA ILE A 75 3.07 -27.10 41.70
C ILE A 75 1.86 -26.17 41.65
N GLU A 76 1.59 -25.46 42.75
CA GLU A 76 0.53 -24.46 42.81
C GLU A 76 0.76 -23.32 41.78
N GLU A 77 2.00 -22.88 41.60
CA GLU A 77 2.36 -21.86 40.62
C GLU A 77 2.18 -22.37 39.17
N ALA A 78 2.57 -23.62 38.88
CA ALA A 78 2.37 -24.25 37.59
C ALA A 78 0.87 -24.40 37.26
N LEU A 79 0.06 -24.85 38.23
CA LEU A 79 -1.40 -24.92 38.11
C LEU A 79 -2.02 -23.54 37.85
N ALA A 80 -1.59 -22.50 38.57
CA ALA A 80 -2.08 -21.15 38.35
C ALA A 80 -1.75 -20.63 36.95
N THR A 81 -0.57 -20.96 36.42
CA THR A 81 -0.16 -20.58 35.07
C THR A 81 -1.02 -21.26 34.01
N LEU A 82 -1.26 -22.56 34.17
CA LEU A 82 -2.13 -23.33 33.27
C LEU A 82 -3.58 -22.85 33.32
N GLU A 83 -4.13 -22.57 34.51
CA GLU A 83 -5.46 -22.00 34.69
C GLU A 83 -5.59 -20.64 33.98
N LYS A 84 -4.56 -19.77 34.07
CA LYS A 84 -4.51 -18.48 33.37
C LYS A 84 -4.49 -18.64 31.84
N GLN A 85 -3.75 -19.62 31.33
CA GLN A 85 -3.69 -19.94 29.90
C GLN A 85 -5.03 -20.48 29.39
N ALA A 86 -5.69 -21.34 30.16
CA ALA A 86 -7.01 -21.89 29.87
C ALA A 86 -8.18 -20.87 30.06
N GLY A 87 -7.89 -19.60 30.37
CA GLY A 87 -8.92 -18.57 30.57
C GLY A 87 -9.56 -18.53 31.96
N ASN A 88 -9.20 -19.45 32.86
CA ASN A 88 -9.69 -19.55 34.23
C ASN A 88 -8.99 -18.56 35.19
N LEU A 89 -8.98 -17.28 34.81
CA LEU A 89 -8.18 -16.23 35.48
C LEU A 89 -8.53 -16.05 36.96
N LYS A 90 -9.81 -16.14 37.33
CA LYS A 90 -10.24 -16.00 38.74
C LYS A 90 -9.65 -17.08 39.65
N GLN A 91 -9.56 -18.31 39.16
CA GLN A 91 -9.00 -19.43 39.92
C GLN A 91 -7.48 -19.28 40.07
N SER A 92 -6.80 -18.92 38.98
CA SER A 92 -5.37 -18.61 38.99
C SER A 92 -5.02 -17.52 40.00
N LEU A 93 -5.76 -16.40 39.99
CA LEU A 93 -5.56 -15.30 40.94
C LEU A 93 -5.75 -15.73 42.40
N LYS A 94 -6.80 -16.51 42.70
CA LYS A 94 -7.04 -17.04 44.06
C LYS A 94 -5.87 -17.92 44.52
N ARG A 95 -5.34 -18.75 43.63
CA ARG A 95 -4.20 -19.63 43.91
C ARG A 95 -2.93 -18.81 44.17
N LEU A 96 -2.60 -17.89 43.29
CA LEU A 96 -1.42 -17.00 43.41
C LEU A 96 -1.47 -16.12 44.67
N GLN A 97 -2.66 -15.63 45.05
CA GLN A 97 -2.86 -14.89 46.30
C GLN A 97 -2.62 -15.76 47.54
N ARG A 98 -2.94 -17.06 47.49
CA ARG A 98 -2.63 -17.99 48.58
C ARG A 98 -1.12 -18.22 48.68
N ILE A 99 -0.45 -18.46 47.55
CA ILE A 99 1.01 -18.67 47.50
C ILE A 99 1.76 -17.46 48.06
N THR A 100 1.43 -16.25 47.59
CA THR A 100 2.10 -15.01 48.03
C THR A 100 1.86 -14.69 49.52
N ARG A 101 0.78 -15.20 50.12
CA ARG A 101 0.55 -15.09 51.58
C ARG A 101 1.33 -16.13 52.38
N SER A 102 1.41 -17.38 51.91
CA SER A 102 2.11 -18.45 52.65
C SER A 102 3.62 -18.49 52.40
N HIS A 103 4.08 -17.99 51.25
CA HIS A 103 5.48 -17.95 50.82
C HIS A 103 5.84 -16.56 50.27
N PRO A 104 5.90 -15.50 51.11
CA PRO A 104 6.14 -14.13 50.66
C PRO A 104 7.52 -13.90 50.01
N GLN A 105 8.45 -14.82 50.17
CA GLN A 105 9.78 -14.75 49.52
C GLN A 105 9.79 -15.33 48.10
N GLN A 106 8.69 -15.95 47.63
CA GLN A 106 8.60 -16.53 46.30
C GLN A 106 8.27 -15.46 45.26
N ILE A 107 9.30 -14.77 44.80
CA ILE A 107 9.19 -13.63 43.87
C ILE A 107 8.43 -14.00 42.59
N THR A 108 8.65 -15.19 42.04
CA THR A 108 7.98 -15.66 40.80
C THR A 108 6.46 -15.69 40.94
N ALA A 109 5.93 -16.07 42.11
CA ALA A 109 4.51 -16.05 42.41
C ALA A 109 3.95 -14.62 42.48
N HIS A 110 4.72 -13.65 43.01
CA HIS A 110 4.34 -12.23 42.99
C HIS A 110 4.31 -11.67 41.57
N ILE A 111 5.31 -11.98 40.73
CA ILE A 111 5.35 -11.58 39.32
C ILE A 111 4.15 -12.18 38.57
N ASN A 112 3.88 -13.49 38.76
CA ASN A 112 2.74 -14.16 38.13
C ASN A 112 1.39 -13.60 38.62
N LEU A 113 1.28 -13.18 39.88
CA LEU A 113 0.11 -12.50 40.42
C LEU A 113 -0.09 -11.12 39.76
N ALA A 114 0.97 -10.34 39.61
CA ALA A 114 0.92 -9.06 38.90
C ALA A 114 0.49 -9.25 37.44
N ALA A 115 1.06 -10.23 36.72
CA ALA A 115 0.66 -10.58 35.36
C ALA A 115 -0.82 -10.99 35.27
N GLY A 116 -1.33 -11.73 36.27
CA GLY A 116 -2.75 -12.06 36.38
C GLY A 116 -3.63 -10.82 36.56
N PHE A 117 -3.22 -9.87 37.40
CA PHE A 117 -3.95 -8.61 37.59
C PHE A 117 -3.93 -7.73 36.32
N ILE A 118 -2.83 -7.69 35.57
CA ILE A 118 -2.77 -7.00 34.27
C ILE A 118 -3.80 -7.60 33.31
N LYS A 119 -3.83 -8.94 33.17
CA LYS A 119 -4.82 -9.63 32.34
C LYS A 119 -6.27 -9.38 32.82
N ASN A 120 -6.48 -9.13 34.11
CA ASN A 120 -7.78 -8.80 34.70
C ASN A 120 -8.10 -7.30 34.69
N GLN A 121 -7.27 -6.46 34.03
CA GLN A 121 -7.39 -4.99 34.00
C GLN A 121 -7.31 -4.31 35.38
N GLU A 122 -6.77 -4.98 36.39
CA GLU A 122 -6.57 -4.45 37.75
C GLU A 122 -5.17 -3.82 37.89
N HIS A 123 -4.87 -2.83 37.05
CA HIS A 123 -3.52 -2.26 36.91
C HIS A 123 -2.97 -1.68 38.22
N ASP A 124 -3.82 -1.08 39.08
CA ASP A 124 -3.40 -0.55 40.38
C ASP A 124 -2.85 -1.63 41.32
N LYS A 125 -3.47 -2.82 41.32
CA LYS A 125 -3.02 -3.94 42.15
C LYS A 125 -1.72 -4.53 41.61
N ALA A 126 -1.60 -4.66 40.28
CA ALA A 126 -0.37 -5.09 39.64
C ALA A 126 0.78 -4.12 39.92
N ASN A 127 0.56 -2.82 39.74
CA ASN A 127 1.55 -1.77 39.99
C ASN A 127 2.07 -1.81 41.42
N LYS A 128 1.20 -1.90 42.43
CA LYS A 128 1.63 -2.00 43.84
C LYS A 128 2.57 -3.18 44.10
N ILE A 129 2.31 -4.32 43.45
CA ILE A 129 3.19 -5.49 43.58
C ILE A 129 4.52 -5.22 42.90
N LEU A 130 4.50 -4.75 41.64
CA LEU A 130 5.72 -4.50 40.86
C LEU A 130 6.60 -3.41 41.49
N ASP A 131 6.02 -2.32 41.99
CA ASP A 131 6.76 -1.24 42.65
C ASP A 131 7.46 -1.73 43.93
N ASN A 132 6.80 -2.60 44.70
CA ASN A 132 7.43 -3.24 45.85
C ASN A 132 8.63 -4.11 45.42
N LEU A 133 8.48 -4.91 44.36
CA LEU A 133 9.56 -5.74 43.83
C LEU A 133 10.72 -4.91 43.26
N ILE A 134 10.42 -3.77 42.61
CA ILE A 134 11.43 -2.82 42.10
C ILE A 134 12.20 -2.19 43.27
N ASN A 135 11.52 -1.81 44.35
CA ASN A 135 12.15 -1.23 45.54
C ASN A 135 13.10 -2.19 46.26
N GLN A 136 12.95 -3.50 46.03
CA GLN A 136 13.87 -4.52 46.52
C GLN A 136 15.13 -4.68 45.65
N ASP A 137 15.27 -3.88 44.57
CA ASP A 137 16.37 -3.91 43.59
C ASP A 137 16.64 -5.30 43.01
N LEU A 138 15.56 -6.06 42.78
CA LEU A 138 15.63 -7.38 42.17
C LEU A 138 15.92 -7.21 40.67
N LYS A 139 17.11 -7.66 40.23
CA LYS A 139 17.54 -7.62 38.83
C LYS A 139 16.85 -8.68 37.96
N ILE A 140 15.52 -8.66 37.92
CA ILE A 140 14.68 -9.61 37.19
C ILE A 140 13.96 -8.88 36.06
N ALA A 141 14.24 -9.24 34.82
CA ALA A 141 13.71 -8.58 33.62
C ALA A 141 12.17 -8.56 33.58
N ASN A 142 11.53 -9.67 33.94
CA ASN A 142 10.06 -9.80 33.93
C ASN A 142 9.33 -8.75 34.77
N ILE A 143 9.93 -8.24 35.85
CA ILE A 143 9.31 -7.20 36.68
C ILE A 143 9.10 -5.93 35.83
N TYR A 144 10.16 -5.50 35.14
CA TYR A 144 10.14 -4.32 34.29
C TYR A 144 9.29 -4.55 33.03
N TYR A 145 9.30 -5.77 32.47
CA TYR A 145 8.43 -6.11 31.35
C TYR A 145 6.95 -5.94 31.70
N HIS A 146 6.51 -6.46 32.85
CA HIS A 146 5.13 -6.29 33.29
C HIS A 146 4.79 -4.84 33.63
N LYS A 147 5.75 -4.04 34.10
CA LYS A 147 5.57 -2.60 34.28
C LYS A 147 5.33 -1.90 32.94
N ALA A 148 6.12 -2.24 31.91
CA ALA A 148 5.91 -1.75 30.56
C ALA A 148 4.51 -2.08 30.02
N LEU A 149 4.03 -3.32 30.22
CA LEU A 149 2.70 -3.72 29.77
C LEU A 149 1.58 -2.89 30.41
N ILE A 150 1.71 -2.52 31.68
CA ILE A 150 0.74 -1.63 32.35
C ILE A 150 0.73 -0.26 31.67
N ASP A 151 1.91 0.32 31.42
CA ASP A 151 2.01 1.62 30.78
C ASP A 151 1.47 1.58 29.34
N LEU A 152 1.72 0.49 28.59
CA LEU A 152 1.12 0.29 27.26
C LEU A 152 -0.42 0.22 27.33
N HIS A 153 -0.99 -0.51 28.28
CA HIS A 153 -2.44 -0.58 28.45
C HIS A 153 -3.05 0.77 28.85
N ASN A 154 -2.29 1.61 29.54
CA ASN A 154 -2.70 2.98 29.92
C ASN A 154 -2.38 4.02 28.83
N ASN A 155 -1.93 3.59 27.63
CA ASN A 155 -1.48 4.44 26.52
C ASN A 155 -0.23 5.31 26.82
N ASN A 156 0.50 5.02 27.89
CA ASN A 156 1.75 5.70 28.27
C ASN A 156 2.95 5.10 27.51
N SER A 157 2.93 5.20 26.18
CA SER A 157 3.92 4.52 25.33
C SER A 157 5.38 4.94 25.59
N ASN A 158 5.64 6.19 25.98
CA ASN A 158 7.02 6.64 26.27
C ASN A 158 7.56 6.02 27.57
N ASP A 159 6.75 5.94 28.62
CA ASP A 159 7.15 5.31 29.89
C ASP A 159 7.36 3.81 29.71
N ALA A 160 6.51 3.17 28.89
CA ALA A 160 6.69 1.78 28.51
C ALA A 160 8.05 1.52 27.84
N LEU A 161 8.54 2.41 26.97
CA LEU A 161 9.85 2.26 26.35
C LEU A 161 10.98 2.23 27.39
N ILE A 162 10.92 3.06 28.44
CA ILE A 162 11.91 3.09 29.53
C ILE A 162 11.97 1.72 30.22
N TRP A 163 10.81 1.13 30.51
CA TRP A 163 10.74 -0.18 31.15
C TRP A 163 11.15 -1.32 30.23
N LEU A 164 10.85 -1.22 28.93
CA LEU A 164 11.31 -2.18 27.92
C LEU A 164 12.83 -2.11 27.75
N GLU A 165 13.43 -0.93 27.72
CA GLU A 165 14.89 -0.74 27.71
C GLU A 165 15.52 -1.37 28.95
N LYS A 166 14.94 -1.15 30.14
CA LYS A 166 15.40 -1.78 31.37
C LYS A 166 15.32 -3.30 31.31
N THR A 167 14.22 -3.84 30.77
CA THR A 167 14.04 -5.28 30.54
C THR A 167 15.16 -5.84 29.66
N LEU A 168 15.40 -5.22 28.51
CA LEU A 168 16.41 -5.66 27.54
C LEU A 168 17.85 -5.44 28.03
N SER A 169 18.09 -4.50 28.95
CA SER A 169 19.39 -4.34 29.60
C SER A 169 19.75 -5.49 30.54
N LEU A 170 18.74 -6.17 31.10
CA LEU A 170 18.91 -7.33 31.97
C LEU A 170 18.91 -8.64 31.17
N GLU A 171 18.01 -8.75 30.19
CA GLU A 171 17.89 -9.90 29.32
C GLU A 171 17.79 -9.47 27.84
N PRO A 172 18.94 -9.35 27.12
CA PRO A 172 18.97 -8.85 25.74
C PRO A 172 18.13 -9.65 24.75
N ASN A 173 17.94 -10.96 25.00
CA ASN A 173 17.18 -11.87 24.14
C ASN A 173 15.75 -12.12 24.65
N HIS A 174 15.21 -11.24 25.50
CA HIS A 174 13.84 -11.36 26.01
C HIS A 174 12.81 -11.07 24.90
N LEU A 175 12.49 -12.09 24.10
CA LEU A 175 11.66 -11.99 22.90
C LEU A 175 10.34 -11.22 23.09
N PRO A 176 9.53 -11.46 24.15
CA PRO A 176 8.30 -10.69 24.35
C PRO A 176 8.53 -9.18 24.52
N ALA A 177 9.67 -8.77 25.08
CA ALA A 177 10.01 -7.36 25.25
C ALA A 177 10.54 -6.74 23.96
N ILE A 178 11.36 -7.47 23.19
CA ILE A 178 11.81 -7.03 21.86
C ILE A 178 10.59 -6.80 20.95
N LYS A 179 9.62 -7.73 20.94
CA LYS A 179 8.39 -7.60 20.16
C LYS A 179 7.56 -6.38 20.58
N GLN A 180 7.35 -6.17 21.87
CA GLN A 180 6.63 -5.00 22.36
C GLN A 180 7.37 -3.70 22.07
N MET A 181 8.70 -3.69 22.16
CA MET A 181 9.53 -2.54 21.79
C MET A 181 9.34 -2.17 20.32
N ALA A 182 9.43 -3.14 19.41
CA ALA A 182 9.22 -2.93 17.98
C ALA A 182 7.83 -2.35 17.68
N LYS A 183 6.77 -2.95 18.23
CA LYS A 183 5.38 -2.49 18.05
C LYS A 183 5.15 -1.09 18.63
N THR A 184 5.71 -0.80 19.81
CA THR A 184 5.57 0.51 20.47
C THR A 184 6.30 1.60 19.68
N LEU A 185 7.52 1.34 19.22
CA LEU A 185 8.27 2.27 18.38
C LEU A 185 7.56 2.53 17.04
N HIS A 186 6.98 1.49 16.43
CA HIS A 186 6.17 1.63 15.22
C HIS A 186 4.95 2.55 15.45
N HIS A 187 4.19 2.32 16.52
CA HIS A 187 3.04 3.16 16.88
C HIS A 187 3.44 4.63 17.12
N LEU A 188 4.62 4.86 17.69
CA LEU A 188 5.22 6.18 17.88
C LEU A 188 5.85 6.77 16.60
N LYS A 189 5.65 6.12 15.43
CA LYS A 189 6.22 6.50 14.13
C LYS A 189 7.76 6.56 14.09
N LYS A 190 8.43 5.90 15.04
CA LYS A 190 9.89 5.76 15.09
C LYS A 190 10.33 4.55 14.26
N HIS A 191 9.95 4.53 12.98
CA HIS A 191 10.05 3.36 12.11
C HIS A 191 11.50 2.83 11.94
N ALA A 192 12.47 3.73 11.87
CA ALA A 192 13.89 3.36 11.75
C ALA A 192 14.40 2.60 13.00
N LEU A 193 14.01 3.02 14.20
CA LEU A 193 14.36 2.31 15.45
C LEU A 193 13.59 0.99 15.57
N ALA A 194 12.31 1.00 15.18
CA ALA A 194 11.48 -0.20 15.20
C ALA A 194 12.07 -1.31 14.31
N LYS A 195 12.63 -0.96 13.15
CA LYS A 195 13.24 -1.91 12.19
C LYS A 195 14.27 -2.83 12.86
N THR A 196 15.17 -2.28 13.68
CA THR A 196 16.18 -3.07 14.40
C THR A 196 15.57 -4.08 15.36
N HIS A 197 14.53 -3.68 16.11
CA HIS A 197 13.85 -4.59 17.02
C HIS A 197 13.00 -5.63 16.30
N TYR A 198 12.39 -5.29 15.15
CA TYR A 198 11.74 -6.26 14.29
C TYR A 198 12.73 -7.32 13.80
N GLN A 199 13.89 -6.91 13.28
CA GLN A 199 14.93 -7.84 12.83
C GLN A 199 15.39 -8.77 13.97
N ASN A 200 15.73 -8.22 15.14
CA ASN A 200 16.19 -9.01 16.27
C ASN A 200 15.16 -10.06 16.72
N ALA A 201 13.87 -9.72 16.73
CA ALA A 201 12.83 -10.67 17.10
C ALA A 201 12.59 -11.75 16.02
N LEU A 202 12.79 -11.43 14.74
CA LEU A 202 12.71 -12.39 13.64
C LEU A 202 13.92 -13.33 13.61
N ASP A 203 15.12 -12.86 13.96
CA ASP A 203 16.31 -13.71 14.10
C ASP A 203 16.13 -14.76 15.22
N LEU A 204 15.42 -14.39 16.29
CA LEU A 204 15.11 -15.29 17.41
C LEU A 204 13.92 -16.23 17.14
N ASN A 205 12.97 -15.81 16.31
CA ASN A 205 11.79 -16.60 15.95
C ASN A 205 11.39 -16.35 14.47
N PRO A 206 12.02 -17.07 13.53
CA PRO A 206 11.83 -16.82 12.10
C PRO A 206 10.51 -17.38 11.52
N THR A 207 9.72 -18.11 12.32
CA THR A 207 8.47 -18.76 11.87
C THR A 207 7.20 -18.05 12.33
N ASP A 208 7.32 -16.83 12.88
CA ASP A 208 6.18 -16.04 13.32
C ASP A 208 5.60 -15.20 12.17
N ALA A 209 4.56 -15.73 11.51
CA ALA A 209 3.89 -15.08 10.37
C ALA A 209 3.34 -13.69 10.72
N GLU A 210 2.67 -13.57 11.88
CA GLU A 210 2.08 -12.32 12.34
C GLU A 210 3.15 -11.25 12.57
N PHE A 211 4.27 -11.64 13.17
CA PHE A 211 5.36 -10.71 13.44
C PHE A 211 6.13 -10.31 12.18
N LYS A 212 6.28 -11.21 11.18
CA LYS A 212 6.78 -10.85 9.85
C LYS A 212 5.89 -9.82 9.16
N HIS A 213 4.58 -10.00 9.24
CA HIS A 213 3.62 -9.02 8.73
C HIS A 213 3.83 -7.62 9.35
N PHE A 214 3.90 -7.52 10.68
CA PHE A 214 4.14 -6.22 11.33
C PHE A 214 5.48 -5.57 10.95
N ALA A 215 6.53 -6.37 10.81
CA ALA A 215 7.82 -5.90 10.33
C ALA A 215 7.73 -5.36 8.90
N ALA A 216 6.97 -6.03 8.03
CA ALA A 216 6.75 -5.59 6.66
C ALA A 216 5.96 -4.28 6.59
N VAL A 217 4.91 -4.12 7.41
CA VAL A 217 4.17 -2.85 7.52
C VAL A 217 5.09 -1.72 7.99
N ASN A 218 6.05 -1.99 8.90
CA ASN A 218 7.05 -1.00 9.28
C ASN A 218 8.01 -0.63 8.13
N LEU A 219 8.36 -1.58 7.26
CA LEU A 219 9.16 -1.32 6.06
C LEU A 219 8.40 -0.49 5.03
N LEU A 220 7.09 -0.73 4.85
CA LEU A 220 6.24 0.12 4.01
C LEU A 220 6.20 1.57 4.50
N ALA A 221 6.16 1.78 5.82
CA ALA A 221 6.24 3.13 6.41
C ALA A 221 7.62 3.80 6.24
N LEU A 222 8.66 3.04 5.90
CA LEU A 222 9.99 3.53 5.52
C LEU A 222 10.16 3.66 4.00
N GLU A 223 9.09 3.43 3.22
CA GLU A 223 9.10 3.39 1.75
C GLU A 223 10.01 2.28 1.18
N GLU A 224 10.38 1.29 2.00
CA GLU A 224 11.17 0.12 1.60
C GLU A 224 10.26 -1.00 1.06
N GLN A 225 9.54 -0.70 -0.02
CA GLN A 225 8.48 -1.56 -0.56
C GLN A 225 9.00 -2.95 -1.02
N GLU A 226 10.19 -3.04 -1.60
CA GLU A 226 10.77 -4.31 -2.06
C GLU A 226 11.06 -5.27 -0.89
N SER A 227 11.68 -4.76 0.18
CA SER A 227 11.95 -5.52 1.41
C SER A 227 10.64 -5.95 2.09
N ALA A 228 9.64 -5.08 2.10
CA ALA A 228 8.32 -5.40 2.65
C ALA A 228 7.63 -6.52 1.88
N LEU A 229 7.69 -6.49 0.54
CA LEU A 229 7.11 -7.53 -0.32
C LEU A 229 7.71 -8.91 -0.04
N ILE A 230 9.04 -8.99 0.07
CA ILE A 230 9.73 -10.25 0.41
C ILE A 230 9.21 -10.79 1.75
N LEU A 231 9.16 -9.93 2.77
CA LEU A 231 8.77 -10.34 4.11
C LEU A 231 7.28 -10.74 4.21
N LEU A 232 6.41 -10.08 3.45
CA LEU A 232 5.00 -10.46 3.32
C LEU A 232 4.83 -11.81 2.61
N LEU A 233 5.62 -12.10 1.56
CA LEU A 233 5.59 -13.40 0.88
C LEU A 233 6.05 -14.52 1.81
N GLU A 234 7.09 -14.28 2.62
CA GLU A 234 7.50 -15.23 3.65
C GLU A 234 6.44 -15.43 4.73
N ALA A 235 5.76 -14.35 5.16
CA ALA A 235 4.67 -14.43 6.12
C ALA A 235 3.47 -15.22 5.53
N TYR A 236 3.14 -14.98 4.26
CA TYR A 236 2.12 -15.70 3.53
C TYR A 236 2.45 -17.19 3.39
N ALA A 237 3.71 -17.55 3.16
CA ALA A 237 4.13 -18.96 3.09
C ALA A 237 3.96 -19.70 4.43
N LEU A 238 4.01 -18.98 5.56
CA LEU A 238 3.78 -19.53 6.89
C LEU A 238 2.29 -19.65 7.22
N ASP A 239 1.50 -18.62 6.91
CA ASP A 239 0.05 -18.61 7.10
C ASP A 239 -0.68 -17.86 5.97
N PRO A 240 -1.16 -18.58 4.94
CA PRO A 240 -1.92 -17.99 3.84
C PRO A 240 -3.30 -17.45 4.23
N SER A 241 -3.82 -17.81 5.41
CA SER A 241 -5.18 -17.50 5.86
C SER A 241 -5.30 -16.14 6.55
N MET A 242 -4.18 -15.44 6.77
CA MET A 242 -4.18 -14.11 7.36
C MET A 242 -4.68 -13.07 6.35
N GLN A 243 -5.78 -12.40 6.72
CA GLN A 243 -6.41 -11.38 5.88
C GLN A 243 -5.45 -10.21 5.58
N ASP A 244 -4.81 -9.66 6.62
CA ASP A 244 -3.94 -8.47 6.50
C ASP A 244 -2.73 -8.69 5.56
N ILE A 245 -2.20 -9.92 5.51
CA ILE A 245 -1.10 -10.27 4.62
C ILE A 245 -1.57 -10.23 3.17
N ASN A 246 -2.72 -10.84 2.87
CA ASN A 246 -3.29 -10.83 1.52
C ASN A 246 -3.63 -9.40 1.09
N HIS A 247 -4.21 -8.60 1.97
CA HIS A 247 -4.53 -7.19 1.71
C HIS A 247 -3.28 -6.37 1.31
N ASN A 248 -2.21 -6.50 2.09
CA ASN A 248 -0.97 -5.76 1.84
C ASN A 248 -0.24 -6.24 0.58
N LEU A 249 -0.20 -7.56 0.32
CA LEU A 249 0.35 -8.10 -0.93
C LEU A 249 -0.43 -7.60 -2.15
N ALA A 250 -1.76 -7.67 -2.09
CA ALA A 250 -2.61 -7.24 -3.19
C ALA A 250 -2.47 -5.74 -3.48
N SER A 251 -2.38 -4.92 -2.43
CA SER A 251 -2.15 -3.48 -2.54
C SER A 251 -0.80 -3.16 -3.18
N ILE A 252 0.28 -3.84 -2.77
CA ILE A 252 1.62 -3.68 -3.36
C ILE A 252 1.62 -4.07 -4.84
N TYR A 253 1.00 -5.21 -5.19
CA TYR A 253 0.93 -5.63 -6.59
C TYR A 253 0.07 -4.68 -7.44
N LEU A 254 -1.00 -4.12 -6.87
CA LEU A 254 -1.81 -3.12 -7.55
C LEU A 254 -1.00 -1.84 -7.87
N THR A 255 -0.20 -1.34 -6.93
CA THR A 255 0.64 -0.14 -7.17
C THR A 255 1.77 -0.41 -8.17
N GLN A 256 2.29 -1.64 -8.22
CA GLN A 256 3.29 -2.09 -9.18
C GLN A 256 2.71 -2.36 -10.59
N GLY A 257 1.38 -2.37 -10.75
CA GLY A 257 0.72 -2.73 -12.01
C GLY A 257 0.69 -4.24 -12.28
N GLU A 258 1.06 -5.07 -11.30
CA GLU A 258 1.04 -6.54 -11.37
C GLU A 258 -0.38 -7.07 -11.06
N PHE A 259 -1.35 -6.66 -11.88
CA PHE A 259 -2.78 -6.84 -11.61
C PHE A 259 -3.20 -8.32 -11.45
N LYS A 260 -2.50 -9.27 -12.08
CA LYS A 260 -2.79 -10.70 -11.91
C LYS A 260 -2.49 -11.18 -10.49
N ASN A 261 -1.36 -10.75 -9.93
CA ASN A 261 -0.98 -11.10 -8.55
C ASN A 261 -1.88 -10.35 -7.55
N ALA A 262 -2.25 -9.10 -7.85
CA ALA A 262 -3.23 -8.36 -7.06
C ALA A 262 -4.57 -9.12 -6.98
N VAL A 263 -5.13 -9.55 -8.12
CA VAL A 263 -6.36 -10.36 -8.15
C VAL A 263 -6.22 -11.64 -7.34
N HIS A 264 -5.09 -12.35 -7.44
CA HIS A 264 -4.86 -13.58 -6.67
C HIS A 264 -5.04 -13.34 -5.16
N HIS A 265 -4.37 -12.32 -4.62
CA HIS A 265 -4.42 -12.03 -3.19
C HIS A 265 -5.75 -11.41 -2.77
N TRP A 266 -6.36 -10.55 -3.60
CA TRP A 266 -7.70 -10.05 -3.31
C TRP A 266 -8.76 -11.15 -3.24
N LEU A 267 -8.67 -12.17 -4.10
CA LEU A 267 -9.57 -13.32 -4.05
C LEU A 267 -9.37 -14.14 -2.77
N ARG A 268 -8.12 -14.32 -2.32
CA ARG A 268 -7.83 -14.97 -1.03
C ARG A 268 -8.40 -14.19 0.16
N GLU A 269 -8.23 -12.88 0.17
CA GLU A 269 -8.85 -12.02 1.17
C GLU A 269 -10.38 -12.16 1.15
N HIS A 270 -10.98 -12.15 -0.05
CA HIS A 270 -12.43 -12.29 -0.24
C HIS A 270 -12.97 -13.65 0.26
N GLU A 271 -12.21 -14.74 0.09
CA GLU A 271 -12.54 -16.07 0.63
C GLU A 271 -12.62 -16.06 2.18
N ILE A 272 -11.81 -15.23 2.84
CA ILE A 272 -11.78 -15.08 4.30
C ILE A 272 -12.91 -14.16 4.77
N ALA A 273 -12.98 -12.96 4.20
CA ALA A 273 -13.92 -11.93 4.58
C ALA A 273 -14.35 -11.10 3.34
N PRO A 274 -15.56 -11.33 2.80
CA PRO A 274 -16.04 -10.58 1.65
C PRO A 274 -16.49 -9.18 2.08
N THR A 275 -15.68 -8.16 1.79
CA THR A 275 -16.02 -6.75 2.03
C THR A 275 -16.29 -6.00 0.71
N THR A 276 -17.03 -4.88 0.79
CA THR A 276 -17.24 -3.97 -0.35
C THR A 276 -15.92 -3.52 -0.97
N ASP A 277 -14.93 -3.18 -0.14
CA ASP A 277 -13.63 -2.68 -0.59
C ASP A 277 -12.83 -3.77 -1.33
N THR A 278 -12.83 -5.00 -0.80
CA THR A 278 -12.18 -6.13 -1.47
C THR A 278 -12.85 -6.42 -2.81
N LEU A 279 -14.19 -6.44 -2.88
CA LEU A 279 -14.93 -6.62 -4.14
C LEU A 279 -14.62 -5.52 -5.16
N TYR A 280 -14.59 -4.26 -4.70
CA TYR A 280 -14.23 -3.12 -5.52
C TYR A 280 -12.81 -3.26 -6.09
N ASN A 281 -11.83 -3.62 -5.25
CA ASN A 281 -10.43 -3.77 -5.66
C ASN A 281 -10.22 -4.95 -6.63
N ILE A 282 -10.95 -6.06 -6.47
CA ILE A 282 -10.99 -7.16 -7.45
C ILE A 282 -11.50 -6.63 -8.79
N GLY A 283 -12.63 -5.92 -8.76
CA GLY A 283 -13.26 -5.35 -9.95
C GLY A 283 -12.33 -4.39 -10.72
N VAL A 284 -11.68 -3.47 -10.00
CA VAL A 284 -10.68 -2.55 -10.56
C VAL A 284 -9.50 -3.33 -11.17
N SER A 285 -8.98 -4.33 -10.46
CA SER A 285 -7.85 -5.12 -10.95
C SER A 285 -8.19 -5.88 -12.23
N TYR A 286 -9.40 -6.45 -12.34
CA TYR A 286 -9.88 -7.06 -13.59
C TYR A 286 -10.08 -6.06 -14.72
N GLN A 287 -10.48 -4.81 -14.41
CA GLN A 287 -10.63 -3.76 -15.41
C GLN A 287 -9.27 -3.43 -16.07
N TYR A 288 -8.20 -3.34 -15.28
CA TYR A 288 -6.84 -3.18 -15.80
C TYR A 288 -6.34 -4.39 -16.61
N LEU A 289 -6.82 -5.60 -16.29
CA LEU A 289 -6.57 -6.81 -17.09
C LEU A 289 -7.45 -6.91 -18.35
N ASN A 290 -8.28 -5.90 -18.65
CA ASN A 290 -9.27 -5.90 -19.72
C ASN A 290 -10.25 -7.09 -19.67
N ARG A 291 -10.46 -7.64 -18.47
CA ARG A 291 -11.47 -8.69 -18.17
C ARG A 291 -12.78 -8.01 -17.77
N LEU A 292 -13.41 -7.35 -18.74
CA LEU A 292 -14.52 -6.42 -18.50
C LEU A 292 -15.74 -7.07 -17.85
N ASP A 293 -16.07 -8.32 -18.19
CA ASP A 293 -17.21 -9.03 -17.61
C ASP A 293 -16.97 -9.40 -16.13
N ASP A 294 -15.77 -9.85 -15.78
CA ASP A 294 -15.42 -10.13 -14.37
C ASP A 294 -15.45 -8.83 -13.57
N ALA A 295 -14.81 -7.77 -14.10
CA ALA A 295 -14.78 -6.46 -13.47
C ALA A 295 -16.20 -5.98 -13.17
N ARG A 296 -17.11 -6.08 -14.16
CA ARG A 296 -18.52 -5.73 -13.99
C ARG A 296 -19.19 -6.56 -12.91
N SER A 297 -18.98 -7.88 -12.89
CA SER A 297 -19.58 -8.78 -11.90
C SER A 297 -19.19 -8.38 -10.47
N TYR A 298 -17.89 -8.20 -10.20
CA TYR A 298 -17.40 -7.84 -8.85
C TYR A 298 -17.81 -6.43 -8.44
N LEU A 299 -17.76 -5.44 -9.35
CA LEU A 299 -18.20 -4.07 -9.05
C LEU A 299 -19.72 -3.99 -8.81
N GLN A 300 -20.51 -4.79 -9.51
CA GLN A 300 -21.95 -4.89 -9.25
C GLN A 300 -22.23 -5.51 -7.90
N GLU A 301 -21.46 -6.53 -7.48
CA GLU A 301 -21.58 -7.10 -6.14
C GLU A 301 -21.19 -6.09 -5.06
N ALA A 302 -20.13 -5.30 -5.26
CA ALA A 302 -19.78 -4.19 -4.38
C ALA A 302 -20.96 -3.19 -4.25
N LEU A 303 -21.63 -2.85 -5.36
CA LEU A 303 -22.83 -1.99 -5.32
C LEU A 303 -24.07 -2.63 -4.69
N LYS A 304 -24.16 -3.96 -4.62
CA LYS A 304 -25.22 -4.62 -3.85
C LYS A 304 -24.98 -4.47 -2.35
N GLN A 305 -23.72 -4.52 -1.91
CA GLN A 305 -23.34 -4.32 -0.51
C GLN A 305 -23.44 -2.84 -0.10
N ASP A 306 -22.91 -1.94 -0.94
CA ASP A 306 -23.05 -0.49 -0.78
C ASP A 306 -23.55 0.18 -2.07
N PRO A 307 -24.86 0.46 -2.19
CA PRO A 307 -25.45 1.13 -3.34
C PRO A 307 -24.92 2.54 -3.62
N ARG A 308 -24.21 3.15 -2.66
CA ARG A 308 -23.64 4.50 -2.73
C ARG A 308 -22.12 4.50 -2.89
N HIS A 309 -21.50 3.35 -3.17
CA HIS A 309 -20.05 3.26 -3.37
C HIS A 309 -19.62 4.01 -4.64
N LEU A 310 -19.12 5.24 -4.48
CA LEU A 310 -18.83 6.17 -5.58
C LEU A 310 -17.83 5.59 -6.59
N GLY A 311 -16.72 5.01 -6.11
CA GLY A 311 -15.70 4.42 -6.97
C GLY A 311 -16.22 3.27 -7.82
N ALA A 312 -17.19 2.49 -7.31
CA ALA A 312 -17.76 1.38 -8.05
C ALA A 312 -18.71 1.88 -9.16
N LEU A 313 -19.48 2.94 -8.91
CA LEU A 313 -20.30 3.60 -9.92
C LEU A 313 -19.45 4.17 -11.06
N ILE A 314 -18.36 4.87 -10.73
CA ILE A 314 -17.46 5.46 -11.72
C ILE A 314 -16.83 4.35 -12.58
N ASN A 315 -16.31 3.29 -11.97
CA ASN A 315 -15.69 2.18 -12.70
C ASN A 315 -16.69 1.37 -13.53
N LEU A 316 -17.93 1.16 -13.06
CA LEU A 316 -18.97 0.55 -13.88
C LEU A 316 -19.40 1.42 -15.06
N GLY A 317 -19.41 2.75 -14.87
CA GLY A 317 -19.58 3.70 -15.96
C GLY A 317 -18.47 3.55 -17.01
N ALA A 318 -17.21 3.52 -16.57
CA ALA A 318 -16.05 3.34 -17.45
C ALA A 318 -16.06 1.98 -18.17
N ASN A 319 -16.39 0.90 -17.45
CA ASN A 319 -16.57 -0.45 -18.00
C ASN A 319 -17.65 -0.47 -19.09
N ALA A 320 -18.80 0.16 -18.85
CA ALA A 320 -19.88 0.26 -19.83
C ALA A 320 -19.45 1.04 -21.08
N LEU A 321 -18.64 2.10 -20.93
CA LEU A 321 -18.04 2.82 -22.07
C LEU A 321 -17.09 1.95 -22.89
N GLN A 322 -16.24 1.16 -22.24
CA GLN A 322 -15.36 0.21 -22.93
C GLN A 322 -16.13 -0.86 -23.70
N CYS A 323 -17.35 -1.18 -23.25
CA CYS A 323 -18.29 -2.08 -23.94
C CYS A 323 -19.25 -1.37 -24.91
N PHE A 324 -19.09 -0.07 -25.17
CA PHE A 324 -19.97 0.75 -26.02
C PHE A 324 -21.45 0.84 -25.57
N ASP A 325 -21.74 0.51 -24.31
CA ASP A 325 -23.07 0.65 -23.72
C ASP A 325 -23.23 2.05 -23.10
N HIS A 326 -23.39 3.05 -23.98
CA HIS A 326 -23.57 4.43 -23.55
C HIS A 326 -24.79 4.67 -22.65
N PRO A 327 -25.99 4.08 -22.91
CA PRO A 327 -27.13 4.22 -22.00
C PRO A 327 -26.82 3.74 -20.57
N LEU A 328 -26.16 2.58 -20.44
CA LEU A 328 -25.78 2.06 -19.12
C LEU A 328 -24.73 2.94 -18.45
N ALA A 329 -23.73 3.41 -19.20
CA ALA A 329 -22.72 4.33 -18.69
C ALA A 329 -23.35 5.63 -18.15
N ILE A 330 -24.29 6.23 -18.89
CA ILE A 330 -25.03 7.42 -18.46
C ILE A 330 -25.75 7.15 -17.13
N GLY A 331 -26.41 6.00 -16.98
CA GLY A 331 -27.10 5.64 -15.75
C GLY A 331 -26.17 5.57 -14.53
N TYR A 332 -24.98 4.97 -14.68
CA TYR A 332 -23.99 4.93 -13.60
C TYR A 332 -23.40 6.31 -13.28
N TYR A 333 -23.03 7.10 -14.28
CA TYR A 333 -22.50 8.45 -14.07
C TYR A 333 -23.54 9.42 -13.49
N GLN A 334 -24.83 9.27 -13.84
CA GLN A 334 -25.92 10.04 -13.21
C GLN A 334 -26.06 9.73 -11.71
N ARG A 335 -25.91 8.45 -11.32
CA ARG A 335 -25.87 8.08 -9.90
C ARG A 335 -24.62 8.63 -9.21
N ALA A 336 -23.47 8.58 -9.87
CA ALA A 336 -22.20 9.06 -9.33
C ALA A 336 -22.23 10.59 -9.11
N ILE A 337 -22.70 11.37 -10.08
CA ILE A 337 -22.83 12.83 -9.95
C ILE A 337 -23.89 13.24 -8.90
N ALA A 338 -24.93 12.43 -8.69
CA ALA A 338 -25.89 12.69 -7.62
C ALA A 338 -25.26 12.56 -6.22
N LEU A 339 -24.23 11.72 -6.07
CA LEU A 339 -23.47 11.57 -4.82
C LEU A 339 -22.37 12.61 -4.67
N SER A 340 -21.78 13.08 -5.78
CA SER A 340 -20.75 14.12 -5.81
C SER A 340 -21.07 15.21 -6.85
N PRO A 341 -22.04 16.12 -6.57
CA PRO A 341 -22.53 17.07 -7.58
C PRO A 341 -21.50 18.07 -8.09
N SER A 342 -20.43 18.29 -7.34
CA SER A 342 -19.34 19.22 -7.70
C SER A 342 -18.22 18.56 -8.50
N ASP A 343 -18.25 17.24 -8.68
CA ASP A 343 -17.20 16.50 -9.40
C ASP A 343 -17.24 16.83 -10.89
N GLN A 344 -16.29 17.66 -11.33
CA GLN A 344 -16.20 18.12 -12.71
C GLN A 344 -15.80 17.00 -13.67
N SER A 345 -15.06 15.99 -13.21
CA SER A 345 -14.61 14.87 -14.02
C SER A 345 -15.78 13.99 -14.42
N ILE A 346 -16.64 13.64 -13.46
CA ILE A 346 -17.88 12.90 -13.73
C ILE A 346 -18.80 13.72 -14.63
N LEU A 347 -18.95 15.02 -14.36
CA LEU A 347 -19.81 15.90 -15.16
C LEU A 347 -19.31 16.03 -16.60
N HIS A 348 -18.00 16.11 -16.82
CA HIS A 348 -17.40 16.17 -18.15
C HIS A 348 -17.72 14.92 -18.97
N VAL A 349 -17.52 13.72 -18.40
CA VAL A 349 -17.87 12.46 -19.07
C VAL A 349 -19.37 12.38 -19.33
N LEU A 350 -20.21 12.80 -18.38
CA LEU A 350 -21.66 12.80 -18.56
C LEU A 350 -22.11 13.77 -19.67
N ASN A 351 -21.53 14.97 -19.73
CA ASN A 351 -21.78 15.95 -20.78
C ASN A 351 -21.41 15.40 -22.16
N ALA A 352 -20.23 14.78 -22.28
CA ALA A 352 -19.77 14.11 -23.49
C ALA A 352 -20.77 13.05 -23.97
N LEU A 353 -21.26 12.20 -23.06
CA LEU A 353 -22.22 11.15 -23.40
C LEU A 353 -23.60 11.68 -23.78
N GLN A 354 -24.00 12.82 -23.20
CA GLN A 354 -25.27 13.49 -23.47
C GLN A 354 -25.19 14.47 -24.65
N GLY A 355 -24.03 14.65 -25.28
CA GLY A 355 -23.81 15.61 -26.36
C GLY A 355 -23.83 17.07 -25.93
N LYS A 356 -23.72 17.36 -24.63
CA LYS A 356 -23.62 18.72 -24.09
C LYS A 356 -22.21 19.26 -24.34
N GLN A 357 -22.15 20.37 -25.05
CA GLN A 357 -20.88 21.02 -25.41
C GLN A 357 -20.34 21.87 -24.25
N GLN A 358 -19.01 21.96 -24.16
CA GLN A 358 -18.28 22.82 -23.24
C GLN A 358 -16.95 23.23 -23.87
N ASP A 359 -16.29 24.23 -23.31
CA ASP A 359 -15.14 24.87 -23.98
C ASP A 359 -13.78 24.26 -23.60
N LYS A 360 -13.71 23.51 -22.50
CA LYS A 360 -12.48 22.84 -22.04
C LYS A 360 -12.75 21.62 -21.20
N THR A 361 -11.75 20.76 -21.10
CA THR A 361 -11.74 19.64 -20.16
C THR A 361 -11.37 20.15 -18.75
N PRO A 362 -12.02 19.68 -17.68
CA PRO A 362 -11.59 19.99 -16.32
C PRO A 362 -10.17 19.51 -16.06
N THR A 363 -9.36 20.31 -15.36
CA THR A 363 -7.97 19.99 -15.06
C THR A 363 -7.84 18.65 -14.35
N ASP A 364 -8.68 18.39 -13.34
CA ASP A 364 -8.66 17.15 -12.54
C ASP A 364 -8.93 15.89 -13.39
N TYR A 365 -9.80 15.99 -14.40
CA TYR A 365 -10.08 14.89 -15.31
C TYR A 365 -8.84 14.56 -16.15
N THR A 366 -8.25 15.59 -16.76
CA THR A 366 -7.07 15.44 -17.60
C THR A 366 -5.89 14.89 -16.79
N GLN A 367 -5.64 15.45 -15.60
CA GLN A 367 -4.57 15.00 -14.72
C GLN A 367 -4.78 13.55 -14.27
N GLY A 368 -5.99 13.20 -13.81
CA GLY A 368 -6.30 11.84 -13.37
C GLY A 368 -6.20 10.80 -14.48
N LEU A 369 -6.62 11.15 -15.70
CA LEU A 369 -6.46 10.30 -16.87
C LEU A 369 -4.97 10.01 -17.14
N PHE A 370 -4.12 11.03 -17.16
CA PHE A 370 -2.70 10.83 -17.43
C PHE A 370 -1.94 10.16 -16.27
N ASP A 371 -2.25 10.47 -15.02
CA ASP A 371 -1.65 9.80 -13.86
C ASP A 371 -1.90 8.29 -13.89
N GLN A 372 -3.10 7.85 -14.32
CA GLN A 372 -3.44 6.43 -14.46
C GLN A 372 -2.75 5.76 -15.67
N TYR A 373 -2.54 6.51 -16.75
CA TYR A 373 -1.92 5.99 -17.98
C TYR A 373 -0.38 5.99 -17.94
N ALA A 374 0.26 6.79 -17.09
CA ALA A 374 1.70 7.06 -17.10
C ALA A 374 2.59 5.79 -17.14
N ASN A 375 2.23 4.74 -16.39
CA ASN A 375 3.04 3.52 -16.30
C ASN A 375 3.01 2.65 -17.58
N HIS A 376 1.99 2.79 -18.43
CA HIS A 376 1.81 1.97 -19.64
C HIS A 376 1.73 2.80 -20.92
N TYR A 377 1.95 4.11 -20.81
CA TYR A 377 1.74 5.08 -21.89
C TYR A 377 2.61 4.75 -23.11
N ASP A 378 3.92 4.58 -22.92
CA ASP A 378 4.88 4.35 -24.00
C ASP A 378 4.62 3.02 -24.72
N ASP A 379 4.38 1.94 -23.95
CA ASP A 379 4.11 0.61 -24.52
C ASP A 379 2.78 0.58 -25.28
N HIS A 380 1.74 1.22 -24.76
CA HIS A 380 0.44 1.27 -25.41
C HIS A 380 0.49 2.11 -26.71
N LEU A 381 1.10 3.29 -26.69
CA LEU A 381 1.21 4.15 -27.86
C LEU A 381 2.09 3.56 -28.97
N MET A 382 3.25 3.03 -28.60
CA MET A 382 4.23 2.55 -29.58
C MET A 382 3.89 1.16 -30.13
N LYS A 383 3.43 0.23 -29.27
CA LYS A 383 3.22 -1.18 -29.68
C LYS A 383 1.79 -1.47 -30.13
N VAL A 384 0.79 -0.71 -29.66
CA VAL A 384 -0.64 -0.99 -29.94
C VAL A 384 -1.24 0.05 -30.90
N LEU A 385 -0.91 1.33 -30.72
CA LEU A 385 -1.57 2.42 -31.45
C LEU A 385 -0.83 2.86 -32.73
N ASN A 386 0.41 2.39 -32.94
CA ASN A 386 1.28 2.73 -34.08
C ASN A 386 1.43 4.25 -34.27
N TYR A 387 1.85 4.93 -33.21
CA TYR A 387 1.87 6.38 -33.10
C TYR A 387 2.88 7.04 -34.07
N GLN A 388 2.39 7.93 -34.95
CA GLN A 388 3.20 8.55 -36.02
C GLN A 388 3.51 10.04 -35.77
N VAL A 389 2.85 10.66 -34.80
CA VAL A 389 2.89 12.11 -34.56
C VAL A 389 4.32 12.63 -34.31
N PRO A 390 5.18 12.00 -33.49
CA PRO A 390 6.52 12.53 -33.22
C PRO A 390 7.37 12.69 -34.48
N ASN A 391 7.36 11.68 -35.36
CA ASN A 391 8.13 11.72 -36.60
C ASN A 391 7.58 12.75 -37.60
N LEU A 392 6.26 12.89 -37.68
CA LEU A 392 5.63 13.85 -38.59
C LEU A 392 5.87 15.30 -38.12
N MET A 393 5.80 15.56 -36.81
CA MET A 393 6.15 16.86 -36.24
C MET A 393 7.63 17.19 -36.41
N LEU A 394 8.53 16.23 -36.21
CA LEU A 394 9.97 16.43 -36.45
C LEU A 394 10.27 16.94 -37.87
N ARG A 395 9.59 16.36 -38.89
CA ARG A 395 9.71 16.82 -40.28
C ARG A 395 9.30 18.30 -40.40
N MET A 396 8.14 18.67 -39.88
CA MET A 396 7.61 20.04 -39.96
C MET A 396 8.53 21.04 -39.25
N ILE A 397 9.05 20.68 -38.08
CA ILE A 397 9.97 21.53 -37.32
C ILE A 397 11.24 21.78 -38.13
N ASN A 398 11.86 20.75 -38.69
CA ASN A 398 13.05 20.91 -39.51
C ASN A 398 12.81 21.79 -40.74
N GLU A 399 11.69 21.58 -41.43
CA GLU A 399 11.37 22.27 -42.68
C GLU A 399 11.07 23.76 -42.49
N TYR A 400 10.36 24.12 -41.41
CA TYR A 400 9.89 25.50 -41.19
C TYR A 400 10.74 26.31 -40.21
N THR A 401 11.61 25.69 -39.41
CA THR A 401 12.62 26.44 -38.63
C THR A 401 13.93 26.61 -39.38
N GLN A 402 14.32 25.62 -40.20
CA GLN A 402 15.59 25.56 -40.96
C GLN A 402 16.83 25.85 -40.10
N ARG A 403 16.76 25.55 -38.81
CA ARG A 403 17.77 25.89 -37.80
C ARG A 403 17.98 24.72 -36.86
N GLN A 404 19.19 24.63 -36.33
CA GLN A 404 19.52 23.77 -35.19
C GLN A 404 19.70 24.64 -33.96
N LYS A 405 19.79 24.02 -32.77
CA LYS A 405 20.00 24.72 -31.49
C LYS A 405 18.82 25.64 -31.13
N LEU A 406 17.61 25.12 -31.30
CA LEU A 406 16.36 25.82 -31.01
C LEU A 406 16.07 25.84 -29.49
N ASN A 407 15.45 26.91 -29.00
CA ASN A 407 14.76 26.90 -27.71
C ASN A 407 13.34 26.37 -27.96
N ILE A 408 13.05 25.16 -27.50
CA ILE A 408 11.79 24.45 -27.78
C ILE A 408 11.00 24.25 -26.50
N LEU A 409 9.69 24.54 -26.57
CA LEU A 409 8.72 24.11 -25.56
C LEU A 409 7.95 22.89 -26.07
N ASP A 410 8.10 21.77 -25.37
CA ASP A 410 7.25 20.58 -25.52
C ASP A 410 6.08 20.70 -24.54
N ALA A 411 4.97 21.26 -25.03
CA ALA A 411 3.79 21.54 -24.25
C ALA A 411 2.85 20.33 -24.23
N GLY A 412 2.64 19.75 -23.04
CA GLY A 412 2.04 18.42 -22.88
C GLY A 412 3.06 17.30 -23.12
N CYS A 413 4.24 17.42 -22.51
CA CYS A 413 5.38 16.53 -22.79
C CYS A 413 5.14 15.06 -22.40
N GLY A 414 4.17 14.78 -21.52
CA GLY A 414 3.85 13.43 -21.07
C GLY A 414 5.06 12.72 -20.45
N THR A 415 5.28 11.47 -20.86
CA THR A 415 6.46 10.67 -20.47
C THR A 415 7.76 11.09 -21.17
N GLY A 416 7.71 12.08 -22.06
CA GLY A 416 8.88 12.59 -22.78
C GLY A 416 9.14 11.96 -24.15
N LEU A 417 8.17 11.22 -24.71
CA LEU A 417 8.30 10.58 -26.03
C LEU A 417 8.57 11.60 -27.15
N MET A 418 7.92 12.77 -27.11
CA MET A 418 8.21 13.84 -28.07
C MET A 418 9.59 14.46 -27.82
N GLY A 419 9.97 14.67 -26.56
CA GLY A 419 11.28 15.19 -26.20
C GLY A 419 12.47 14.40 -26.76
N GLU A 420 12.37 13.07 -26.85
CA GLU A 420 13.43 12.22 -27.45
C GLU A 420 13.72 12.62 -28.90
N VAL A 421 12.67 13.00 -29.62
CA VAL A 421 12.71 13.42 -31.02
C VAL A 421 13.16 14.88 -31.15
N LEU A 422 12.82 15.74 -30.17
CA LEU A 422 13.16 17.16 -30.15
C LEU A 422 14.58 17.45 -29.67
N LYS A 423 15.14 16.64 -28.74
CA LYS A 423 16.42 16.90 -28.09
C LYS A 423 17.58 17.14 -29.08
N PRO A 424 17.74 16.37 -30.17
CA PRO A 424 18.79 16.61 -31.16
C PRO A 424 18.72 17.98 -31.87
N LEU A 425 17.54 18.61 -31.94
CA LEU A 425 17.33 19.93 -32.55
C LEU A 425 17.49 21.07 -31.54
N SER A 426 17.34 20.78 -30.26
CA SER A 426 17.27 21.79 -29.20
C SER A 426 18.65 22.24 -28.70
N ALA A 427 18.77 23.53 -28.41
CA ALA A 427 19.77 24.05 -27.48
C ALA A 427 19.25 24.06 -26.04
N HIS A 428 17.95 24.31 -25.90
CA HIS A 428 17.23 24.24 -24.64
C HIS A 428 15.87 23.62 -24.90
N LEU A 429 15.53 22.57 -24.15
CA LEU A 429 14.28 21.85 -24.23
C LEU A 429 13.54 21.95 -22.89
N THR A 430 12.45 22.71 -22.89
CA THR A 430 11.52 22.81 -21.76
C THR A 430 10.35 21.85 -22.01
N GLY A 431 10.02 21.02 -21.02
CA GLY A 431 8.82 20.20 -21.03
C GLY A 431 7.82 20.68 -19.97
N VAL A 432 6.54 20.74 -20.33
CA VAL A 432 5.46 21.03 -19.36
C VAL A 432 4.37 19.97 -19.45
N ASP A 433 3.91 19.48 -18.30
CA ASP A 433 2.78 18.57 -18.19
C ASP A 433 2.01 18.80 -16.89
N LEU A 434 0.70 18.52 -16.91
CA LEU A 434 -0.16 18.62 -15.74
C LEU A 434 0.11 17.50 -14.72
N SER A 435 0.48 16.30 -15.20
CA SER A 435 0.65 15.11 -14.38
C SER A 435 2.04 15.04 -13.75
N ALA A 436 2.08 14.98 -12.41
CA ALA A 436 3.32 14.76 -11.67
C ALA A 436 3.98 13.41 -12.04
N ARG A 437 3.17 12.37 -12.30
CA ARG A 437 3.68 11.04 -12.68
C ARG A 437 4.30 11.04 -14.07
N MET A 438 3.69 11.75 -15.02
CA MET A 438 4.26 11.96 -16.35
C MET A 438 5.59 12.72 -16.27
N ILE A 439 5.65 13.80 -15.50
CA ILE A 439 6.89 14.56 -15.26
C ILE A 439 7.99 13.68 -14.64
N ALA A 440 7.66 12.85 -13.66
CA ALA A 440 8.62 11.91 -13.07
C ALA A 440 9.18 10.93 -14.12
N LYS A 441 8.32 10.41 -15.00
CA LYS A 441 8.73 9.54 -16.13
C LYS A 441 9.60 10.28 -17.16
N ALA A 442 9.25 11.51 -17.50
CA ALA A 442 10.06 12.35 -18.39
C ALA A 442 11.43 12.68 -17.78
N GLN A 443 11.48 12.90 -16.46
CA GLN A 443 12.72 13.15 -15.72
C GLN A 443 13.66 11.95 -15.75
N GLU A 444 13.15 10.72 -15.65
CA GLU A 444 13.94 9.48 -15.77
C GLU A 444 14.71 9.41 -17.11
N LYS A 445 14.21 10.04 -18.18
CA LYS A 445 14.86 10.06 -19.50
C LYS A 445 16.07 10.99 -19.58
N GLY A 446 16.19 12.00 -18.71
CA GLY A 446 17.33 12.91 -18.66
C GLY A 446 17.53 13.78 -19.93
N ILE A 447 16.49 13.99 -20.72
CA ILE A 447 16.54 14.70 -22.01
C ILE A 447 16.11 16.18 -21.92
N TYR A 448 15.29 16.55 -20.94
CA TYR A 448 14.80 17.92 -20.77
C TYR A 448 15.80 18.76 -19.96
N ASP A 449 16.00 20.01 -20.37
CA ASP A 449 16.82 20.97 -19.63
C ASP A 449 16.02 21.64 -18.50
N CYS A 450 14.69 21.71 -18.67
CA CYS A 450 13.74 22.17 -17.67
C CYS A 450 12.44 21.34 -17.75
N LEU A 451 11.88 20.95 -16.60
CA LEU A 451 10.58 20.28 -16.49
C LEU A 451 9.68 21.08 -15.56
N ILE A 452 8.48 21.41 -16.04
CA ILE A 452 7.49 22.19 -15.30
C ILE A 452 6.25 21.32 -15.10
N GLN A 453 5.88 21.10 -13.84
CA GLN A 453 4.56 20.53 -13.52
C GLN A 453 3.55 21.69 -13.44
N GLY A 454 2.56 21.71 -14.33
CA GLY A 454 1.54 22.76 -14.33
C GLY A 454 0.74 22.85 -15.61
N ASN A 455 -0.12 23.86 -15.67
CA ASN A 455 -0.91 24.14 -16.86
C ASN A 455 -0.03 24.78 -17.94
N ILE A 456 -0.22 24.38 -19.20
CA ILE A 456 0.58 24.86 -20.32
C ILE A 456 0.55 26.40 -20.39
N THR A 457 -0.64 26.99 -20.22
CA THR A 457 -0.84 28.44 -20.33
C THR A 457 -0.26 29.25 -19.17
N ASP A 458 0.21 28.60 -18.10
CA ASP A 458 0.84 29.27 -16.95
C ASP A 458 2.35 29.47 -17.16
N VAL A 459 2.93 28.86 -18.20
CA VAL A 459 4.34 28.97 -18.55
C VAL A 459 4.63 30.35 -19.17
N ASN A 460 5.61 31.06 -18.62
CA ASN A 460 5.98 32.44 -19.03
C ASN A 460 7.49 32.69 -19.01
N ASP A 461 8.27 31.74 -19.49
CA ASP A 461 9.74 31.76 -19.57
C ASP A 461 10.25 31.81 -21.03
N GLY A 462 9.38 32.15 -21.98
CA GLY A 462 9.74 32.42 -23.37
C GLY A 462 10.67 33.64 -23.54
N PRO A 463 11.02 34.00 -24.79
CA PRO A 463 10.41 33.51 -26.02
C PRO A 463 11.08 32.27 -26.63
N TYR A 464 10.26 31.35 -27.14
CA TYR A 464 10.64 30.09 -27.77
C TYR A 464 10.81 30.23 -29.30
N ASP A 465 11.71 29.43 -29.87
CA ASP A 465 11.83 29.28 -31.33
C ASP A 465 10.73 28.35 -31.88
N ALA A 466 10.30 27.36 -31.09
CA ALA A 466 9.19 26.48 -31.43
C ALA A 466 8.38 26.06 -30.18
N ILE A 467 7.06 25.99 -30.31
CA ILE A 467 6.13 25.40 -29.33
C ILE A 467 5.42 24.22 -29.99
N ILE A 468 5.52 23.04 -29.35
CA ILE A 468 4.98 21.78 -29.84
C ILE A 468 3.85 21.33 -28.92
N LEU A 469 2.69 21.01 -29.49
CA LEU A 469 1.51 20.52 -28.77
C LEU A 469 1.06 19.19 -29.37
N ALA A 470 1.77 18.12 -29.01
CA ALA A 470 1.43 16.76 -29.44
C ALA A 470 0.31 16.19 -28.57
N ASP A 471 -0.81 15.80 -29.19
CA ASP A 471 -1.96 15.20 -28.51
C ASP A 471 -2.56 16.04 -27.35
N VAL A 472 -2.34 17.36 -27.34
CA VAL A 472 -2.95 18.28 -26.36
C VAL A 472 -4.35 18.73 -26.77
N MET A 473 -4.54 19.02 -28.05
CA MET A 473 -5.81 19.54 -28.58
C MET A 473 -7.05 18.71 -28.26
N PRO A 474 -7.00 17.36 -28.16
CA PRO A 474 -8.14 16.56 -27.75
C PRO A 474 -8.70 16.88 -26.35
N TYR A 475 -8.02 17.71 -25.54
CA TYR A 475 -8.47 18.13 -24.22
C TYR A 475 -8.88 19.62 -24.15
N ILE A 476 -8.80 20.33 -25.27
CA ILE A 476 -9.12 21.76 -25.39
C ILE A 476 -10.27 21.88 -26.39
N GLY A 477 -11.37 22.55 -26.00
CA GLY A 477 -12.48 22.80 -26.91
C GLY A 477 -12.26 24.09 -27.70
N ASN A 478 -12.28 25.24 -27.01
CA ASN A 478 -11.97 26.51 -27.64
C ASN A 478 -10.46 26.83 -27.49
N PRO A 479 -9.69 26.87 -28.60
CA PRO A 479 -8.24 27.07 -28.54
C PRO A 479 -7.80 28.53 -28.57
N THR A 480 -8.74 29.48 -28.56
CA THR A 480 -8.44 30.92 -28.75
C THR A 480 -7.40 31.41 -27.73
N ASP A 481 -7.59 31.10 -26.46
CA ASP A 481 -6.70 31.54 -25.38
C ASP A 481 -5.33 30.84 -25.44
N LEU A 482 -5.32 29.55 -25.84
CA LEU A 482 -4.07 28.80 -26.06
C LEU A 482 -3.25 29.42 -27.18
N PHE A 483 -3.88 29.78 -28.30
CA PHE A 483 -3.17 30.39 -29.42
C PHE A 483 -2.69 31.80 -29.11
N GLU A 484 -3.44 32.57 -28.33
CA GLU A 484 -2.99 33.87 -27.81
C GLU A 484 -1.79 33.72 -26.88
N TRP A 485 -1.83 32.79 -25.94
CA TRP A 485 -0.70 32.46 -25.09
C TRP A 485 0.53 32.05 -25.91
N ALA A 486 0.36 31.13 -26.87
CA ALA A 486 1.45 30.67 -27.73
C ALA A 486 2.06 31.81 -28.55
N PHE A 487 1.25 32.75 -29.02
CA PHE A 487 1.72 33.95 -29.72
C PHE A 487 2.64 34.80 -28.83
N HIS A 488 2.30 34.99 -27.56
CA HIS A 488 3.13 35.74 -26.62
C HIS A 488 4.41 35.01 -26.22
N GLN A 489 4.40 33.68 -26.19
CA GLN A 489 5.56 32.86 -25.85
C GLN A 489 6.49 32.56 -27.02
N LEU A 490 6.11 32.83 -28.28
CA LEU A 490 6.96 32.63 -29.46
C LEU A 490 7.79 33.88 -29.81
N LYS A 491 9.02 33.66 -30.28
CA LYS A 491 9.81 34.67 -31.01
C LYS A 491 9.10 35.04 -32.32
N ASP A 492 9.47 36.19 -32.88
CA ASP A 492 9.05 36.54 -34.23
C ASP A 492 9.53 35.48 -35.23
N ASN A 493 8.64 35.05 -36.12
CA ASN A 493 8.83 33.90 -37.02
C ASN A 493 9.02 32.56 -36.30
N GLY A 494 8.73 32.48 -34.99
CA GLY A 494 8.72 31.24 -34.23
C GLY A 494 7.58 30.31 -34.68
N LEU A 495 7.81 29.00 -34.55
CA LEU A 495 6.92 27.95 -35.04
C LEU A 495 5.97 27.43 -33.96
N LEU A 496 4.67 27.43 -34.23
CA LEU A 496 3.67 26.65 -33.50
C LEU A 496 3.35 25.38 -34.31
N CYS A 497 3.51 24.20 -33.71
CA CYS A 497 3.19 22.92 -34.35
C CYS A 497 2.30 22.06 -33.43
N PHE A 498 1.17 21.58 -33.94
CA PHE A 498 0.22 20.82 -33.13
C PHE A 498 -0.60 19.84 -33.96
N SER A 499 -1.13 18.81 -33.30
CA SER A 499 -2.04 17.80 -33.87
C SER A 499 -3.42 17.89 -33.25
N PHE A 500 -4.48 17.63 -34.02
CA PHE A 500 -5.86 17.56 -33.51
C PHE A 500 -6.72 16.54 -34.26
N GLU A 501 -7.75 16.03 -33.58
CA GLU A 501 -8.77 15.14 -34.15
C GLU A 501 -9.74 15.94 -35.04
N LEU A 502 -10.06 15.45 -36.24
CA LEU A 502 -10.90 16.17 -37.18
C LEU A 502 -12.39 16.06 -36.83
N SER A 503 -13.12 17.17 -37.03
CA SER A 503 -14.57 17.24 -36.86
C SER A 503 -15.26 17.80 -38.11
N GLU A 504 -16.46 17.29 -38.38
CA GLU A 504 -17.38 17.85 -39.38
C GLU A 504 -18.23 19.00 -38.80
N GLU A 505 -18.32 19.11 -37.47
CA GLU A 505 -19.02 20.20 -36.79
C GLU A 505 -18.31 21.53 -37.03
N PRO A 506 -19.00 22.68 -37.13
CA PRO A 506 -18.42 23.94 -37.62
C PRO A 506 -17.33 24.57 -36.72
N LYS A 507 -17.12 24.06 -35.50
CA LYS A 507 -16.16 24.58 -34.51
C LYS A 507 -15.39 23.41 -33.87
N TRP A 508 -15.41 23.33 -32.54
CA TRP A 508 -15.00 22.15 -31.78
C TRP A 508 -16.24 21.34 -31.37
N HIS A 509 -16.02 20.05 -31.13
CA HIS A 509 -17.07 19.13 -30.68
C HIS A 509 -16.54 18.21 -29.58
N LEU A 510 -17.21 18.20 -28.43
CA LEU A 510 -16.99 17.22 -27.38
C LEU A 510 -17.63 15.90 -27.80
N GLN A 511 -16.80 14.93 -28.16
CA GLN A 511 -17.22 13.59 -28.59
C GLN A 511 -17.61 12.73 -27.38
N LYS A 512 -18.36 11.64 -27.62
CA LYS A 512 -18.73 10.64 -26.59
C LYS A 512 -17.55 9.93 -25.94
N THR A 513 -16.36 10.04 -26.52
CA THR A 513 -15.09 9.59 -25.96
C THR A 513 -14.54 10.53 -24.88
N ALA A 514 -15.27 11.61 -24.55
CA ALA A 514 -14.82 12.70 -23.66
C ALA A 514 -13.53 13.38 -24.16
N ARG A 515 -13.38 13.46 -25.49
CA ARG A 515 -12.29 14.15 -26.18
C ARG A 515 -12.86 15.12 -27.21
N PHE A 516 -12.14 16.20 -27.45
CA PHE A 516 -12.49 17.20 -28.44
C PHE A 516 -11.97 16.84 -29.84
N SER A 517 -12.81 17.05 -30.84
CA SER A 517 -12.42 17.16 -32.24
C SER A 517 -12.69 18.58 -32.76
N HIS A 518 -11.99 18.99 -33.81
CA HIS A 518 -12.03 20.36 -34.34
C HIS A 518 -12.15 20.37 -35.86
N ASN A 519 -12.88 21.38 -36.35
CA ASN A 519 -12.94 21.70 -37.76
C ASN A 519 -11.68 22.44 -38.22
N SER A 520 -11.13 22.02 -39.37
CA SER A 520 -9.90 22.60 -39.92
C SER A 520 -10.01 24.09 -40.22
N ASP A 521 -11.12 24.54 -40.79
CA ASP A 521 -11.30 25.94 -41.17
C ASP A 521 -11.43 26.83 -39.94
N PHE A 522 -12.12 26.33 -38.91
CA PHE A 522 -12.19 27.01 -37.61
C PHE A 522 -10.79 27.19 -36.99
N MET A 523 -9.96 26.14 -37.00
CA MET A 523 -8.60 26.20 -36.46
C MET A 523 -7.73 27.21 -37.21
N VAL A 524 -7.75 27.16 -38.55
CA VAL A 524 -7.02 28.07 -39.43
C VAL A 524 -7.45 29.52 -39.22
N ASN A 525 -8.77 29.79 -39.22
CA ASN A 525 -9.29 31.13 -39.02
C ASN A 525 -8.92 31.70 -37.65
N THR A 526 -8.94 30.87 -36.60
CA THR A 526 -8.54 31.29 -35.24
C THR A 526 -7.07 31.67 -35.19
N LEU A 527 -6.18 30.89 -35.83
CA LEU A 527 -4.75 31.20 -35.93
C LEU A 527 -4.49 32.51 -36.69
N ILE A 528 -5.15 32.71 -37.84
CA ILE A 528 -5.00 33.93 -38.65
C ILE A 528 -5.43 35.17 -37.84
N LEU A 529 -6.54 35.09 -37.10
CA LEU A 529 -6.99 36.16 -36.21
C LEU A 529 -5.97 36.48 -35.09
N LYS A 530 -5.16 35.50 -34.70
CA LYS A 530 -4.06 35.64 -33.72
C LYS A 530 -2.70 35.93 -34.40
N GLN A 531 -2.70 36.45 -35.63
CA GLN A 531 -1.50 36.87 -36.35
C GLN A 531 -0.48 35.73 -36.61
N PHE A 532 -0.98 34.50 -36.81
CA PHE A 532 -0.17 33.41 -37.35
C PHE A 532 -0.34 33.28 -38.87
N GLN A 533 0.74 32.93 -39.54
CA GLN A 533 0.74 32.48 -40.93
C GLN A 533 0.78 30.95 -40.97
N ILE A 534 -0.19 30.33 -41.64
CA ILE A 534 -0.21 28.88 -41.85
C ILE A 534 0.87 28.52 -42.87
N GLN A 535 1.78 27.63 -42.48
CA GLN A 535 2.82 27.09 -43.35
C GLN A 535 2.39 25.75 -43.97
N GLU A 536 1.74 24.89 -43.18
CA GLU A 536 1.28 23.59 -43.65
C GLU A 536 0.02 23.14 -42.90
N LEU A 537 -0.86 22.48 -43.64
CA LEU A 537 -2.00 21.70 -43.15
C LEU A 537 -1.81 20.27 -43.65
N LEU A 538 -1.46 19.36 -42.75
CA LEU A 538 -1.17 17.96 -43.09
C LEU A 538 -2.28 17.05 -42.55
N PRO A 539 -3.15 16.49 -43.41
CA PRO A 539 -4.02 15.38 -43.04
C PRO A 539 -3.17 14.17 -42.63
N CYS A 540 -3.47 13.58 -41.48
CA CYS A 540 -2.70 12.45 -40.96
C CYS A 540 -3.59 11.45 -40.21
N LYS A 541 -3.04 10.25 -39.98
CA LYS A 541 -3.63 9.25 -39.10
C LYS A 541 -2.94 9.38 -37.75
N LEU A 542 -3.67 9.87 -36.75
CA LEU A 542 -3.07 10.13 -35.43
C LEU A 542 -2.72 8.83 -34.71
N ARG A 543 -3.69 7.92 -34.65
CA ARG A 543 -3.58 6.61 -34.00
C ARG A 543 -4.59 5.62 -34.55
N LYS A 544 -4.42 4.34 -34.22
CA LYS A 544 -5.50 3.36 -34.33
C LYS A 544 -6.44 3.49 -33.13
N GLN A 545 -7.75 3.40 -33.36
CA GLN A 545 -8.76 3.31 -32.32
C GLN A 545 -9.75 2.22 -32.74
N LEU A 546 -9.83 1.14 -31.95
CA LEU A 546 -10.72 0.00 -32.22
C LEU A 546 -10.47 -0.70 -33.58
N GLY A 547 -9.21 -0.74 -34.01
CA GLY A 547 -8.82 -1.32 -35.29
C GLY A 547 -8.96 -0.37 -36.48
N GLU A 548 -9.67 0.76 -36.33
CA GLU A 548 -9.81 1.80 -37.35
C GLU A 548 -8.78 2.92 -37.15
N SER A 549 -8.43 3.64 -38.22
CA SER A 549 -7.51 4.78 -38.11
C SER A 549 -8.30 6.03 -37.76
N LEU A 550 -7.91 6.73 -36.69
CA LEU A 550 -8.48 8.02 -36.34
C LEU A 550 -7.90 9.10 -37.26
N SER A 551 -8.76 9.73 -38.05
CA SER A 551 -8.41 10.86 -38.90
C SER A 551 -8.12 12.10 -38.04
N GLY A 552 -6.99 12.74 -38.31
CA GLY A 552 -6.64 14.01 -37.71
C GLY A 552 -5.87 14.89 -38.68
N MET A 553 -5.43 16.03 -38.17
CA MET A 553 -4.67 17.01 -38.92
C MET A 553 -3.56 17.57 -38.05
N MET A 554 -2.44 17.88 -38.68
CA MET A 554 -1.36 18.66 -38.07
C MET A 554 -1.24 20.01 -38.76
N ILE A 555 -0.97 21.03 -37.97
CA ILE A 555 -0.73 22.38 -38.44
C ILE A 555 0.68 22.81 -38.03
N ALA A 556 1.39 23.40 -38.98
CA ALA A 556 2.56 24.23 -38.73
C ALA A 556 2.19 25.68 -39.06
N ALA A 557 2.34 26.57 -38.09
CA ALA A 557 2.04 27.99 -38.25
C ALA A 557 3.14 28.85 -37.63
N THR A 558 3.56 29.90 -38.33
CA THR A 558 4.61 30.81 -37.83
C THR A 558 4.01 32.11 -37.34
N LYS A 559 4.53 32.62 -36.22
CA LYS A 559 4.17 33.94 -35.72
C LYS A 559 4.62 35.03 -36.70
N LEU A 560 3.70 35.90 -37.12
CA LEU A 560 4.06 37.09 -37.91
C LEU A 560 4.81 38.09 -37.03
N SER A 561 5.86 38.72 -37.58
CA SER A 561 6.56 39.81 -36.90
C SER A 561 5.61 40.99 -36.68
N CYS A 562 5.57 41.50 -35.45
CA CYS A 562 4.82 42.72 -35.10
C CYS A 562 5.62 43.99 -35.40
#